data_AF-A0A9X1SZB0-F1
#
_entry.id   AF-A0A9X1SZB0-F1
#
_cell.length_a   1.000
_cell.length_b   1.000
_cell.length_c   1.000
_cell.angle_alpha   90.00
_cell.angle_beta   90.00
_cell.angle_gamma   90.00
#
_symmetry.space_group_name_H-M   'P 1'
#
loop_
_entity.id
_entity.type
_entity.pdbx_description
1 polymer ?
#
loop_
_entity_poly.entity_id
_entity_poly.type
_entity_poly.pdbx_seq_one_letter_code
_entity_poly.pdbx_strand_id
1 'polypeptide(L)'
;MDSIASLPAHPLIVHASVILIPVAAISVLLATVWPEFQRRAGRWPLGATTVAILLQVLTDESGRSLQDALGTDPAIERHAELAHQLGNWLFFLFLASAVATWLWRRQRSRAVPRALTACVALLAVVASVGTLQQVVRVGHSGAQAAWEEPAEH
;
A
#
# COMPACT_ATOMS: atom_id res chain seq x y z
N MET A 1 23.57 10.08 26.35
CA MET A 1 22.20 9.57 26.61
C MET A 1 21.75 8.97 25.29
N ASP A 2 22.36 7.85 24.91
CA ASP A 2 22.48 7.46 23.50
C ASP A 2 21.54 6.29 23.21
N SER A 3 20.25 6.59 23.28
CA SER A 3 19.20 5.63 22.95
C SER A 3 18.01 6.36 22.36
N ILE A 4 18.22 7.01 21.21
CA ILE A 4 17.14 7.64 20.45
C ILE A 4 17.43 7.41 18.96
N ALA A 5 16.63 6.51 18.36
CA ALA A 5 16.41 6.35 16.92
C ALA A 5 17.26 5.37 16.07
N SER A 6 17.65 4.17 16.55
CA SER A 6 18.13 3.15 15.59
C SER A 6 17.64 1.69 15.74
N LEU A 7 17.22 1.17 16.90
CA LEU A 7 16.78 -0.25 16.99
C LEU A 7 15.75 -0.46 18.12
N PRO A 8 14.44 -0.16 17.94
CA PRO A 8 13.45 -1.23 17.67
C PRO A 8 12.19 -0.83 16.85
N ALA A 9 12.05 0.42 16.41
CA ALA A 9 10.85 0.89 15.69
C ALA A 9 10.82 0.45 14.22
N HIS A 10 11.99 0.31 13.61
CA HIS A 10 12.13 0.02 12.18
C HIS A 10 11.45 -1.31 11.77
N PRO A 11 11.66 -2.44 12.48
CA PRO A 11 10.90 -3.66 12.18
C PRO A 11 9.40 -3.48 12.39
N LEU A 12 8.97 -2.76 13.42
CA LEU A 12 7.54 -2.56 13.70
C LEU A 12 6.84 -1.76 12.60
N ILE A 13 7.48 -0.71 12.08
CA ILE A 13 6.96 0.08 10.96
C ILE A 13 6.82 -0.80 9.72
N VAL A 14 7.87 -1.55 9.37
CA VAL A 14 7.82 -2.48 8.22
C VAL A 14 6.74 -3.54 8.39
N HIS A 15 6.63 -4.19 9.56
CA HIS A 15 5.60 -5.19 9.82
C HIS A 15 4.20 -4.57 9.74
N ALA A 16 4.01 -3.36 10.29
CA ALA A 16 2.76 -2.63 10.17
C ALA A 16 2.42 -2.34 8.69
N SER A 17 3.39 -1.89 7.88
CA SER A 17 3.20 -1.65 6.45
C SER A 17 2.81 -2.91 5.69
N VAL A 18 3.56 -4.00 5.89
CA VAL A 18 3.35 -5.29 5.20
C VAL A 18 1.99 -5.90 5.51
N ILE A 19 1.40 -5.63 6.69
CA ILE A 19 0.06 -6.10 7.04
C ILE A 19 -1.02 -5.10 6.59
N LEU A 20 -0.84 -3.81 6.91
CA LEU A 20 -1.89 -2.82 6.72
C LEU A 20 -2.14 -2.50 5.25
N ILE A 21 -1.10 -2.46 4.40
CA ILE A 21 -1.25 -2.17 2.98
C ILE A 21 -2.13 -3.23 2.27
N PRO A 22 -1.87 -4.55 2.41
CA PRO A 22 -2.77 -5.59 1.89
C PRO A 22 -4.18 -5.50 2.47
N VAL A 23 -4.31 -5.29 3.78
CA VAL A 23 -5.64 -5.15 4.43
C VAL A 23 -6.40 -3.97 3.86
N ALA A 24 -5.74 -2.83 3.63
CA ALA A 24 -6.34 -1.66 3.01
C ALA A 24 -6.80 -1.98 1.57
N ALA A 25 -5.95 -2.60 0.76
CA ALA A 25 -6.27 -2.98 -0.62
C ALA A 25 -7.47 -3.95 -0.70
N ILE A 26 -7.50 -4.96 0.17
CA ILE A 26 -8.62 -5.91 0.28
C ILE A 26 -9.89 -5.20 0.77
N SER A 27 -9.78 -4.30 1.75
CA SER A 27 -10.95 -3.57 2.25
C SER A 27 -11.59 -2.68 1.18
N VAL A 28 -10.79 -2.06 0.32
CA VAL A 28 -11.27 -1.27 -0.83
C VAL A 28 -11.91 -2.17 -1.89
N LEU A 29 -11.32 -3.34 -2.15
CA LEU A 29 -11.88 -4.31 -3.07
C LEU A 29 -13.25 -4.81 -2.60
N LEU A 30 -13.34 -5.22 -1.33
CA LEU A 30 -14.59 -5.66 -0.71
C LEU A 30 -15.63 -4.55 -0.68
N ALA A 31 -15.24 -3.32 -0.34
CA ALA A 31 -16.10 -2.14 -0.40
C ALA A 31 -16.68 -1.87 -1.79
N THR A 32 -15.94 -2.23 -2.83
CA THR A 32 -16.32 -2.01 -4.22
C THR A 32 -17.28 -3.08 -4.73
N VAL A 33 -17.00 -4.35 -4.43
CA VAL A 33 -17.77 -5.48 -4.96
C VAL A 33 -18.91 -5.94 -4.04
N TRP A 34 -18.88 -5.55 -2.76
CA TRP A 34 -19.83 -6.00 -1.74
C TRP A 34 -20.53 -4.82 -1.04
N PRO A 35 -21.75 -4.45 -1.47
CA PRO A 35 -22.48 -3.30 -0.94
C PRO A 35 -22.77 -3.35 0.57
N GLU A 36 -23.08 -4.54 1.12
CA GLU A 36 -23.33 -4.71 2.56
C GLU A 36 -22.06 -4.47 3.38
N PHE A 37 -20.90 -4.92 2.89
CA PHE A 37 -19.63 -4.61 3.52
C PHE A 37 -19.40 -3.11 3.53
N GLN A 38 -19.58 -2.43 2.39
CA GLN A 38 -19.43 -0.97 2.33
C GLN A 38 -20.38 -0.22 3.27
N ARG A 39 -21.60 -0.73 3.44
CA ARG A 39 -22.56 -0.17 4.39
C ARG A 39 -22.12 -0.30 5.84
N ARG A 40 -21.45 -1.39 6.21
CA ARG A 40 -20.94 -1.65 7.56
C ARG A 40 -19.59 -0.98 7.82
N ALA A 41 -18.66 -1.07 6.87
CA ALA A 41 -17.31 -0.55 6.96
C ALA A 41 -17.27 0.99 6.91
N GLY A 42 -18.22 1.63 6.21
CA GLY A 42 -18.38 3.08 6.23
C GLY A 42 -17.16 3.83 5.70
N ARG A 43 -16.41 4.49 6.60
CA ARG A 43 -15.17 5.24 6.26
C ARG A 43 -13.89 4.43 6.48
N TRP A 44 -14.00 3.17 6.93
CA TRP A 44 -12.85 2.34 7.28
C TRP A 44 -11.85 2.16 6.13
N PRO A 45 -12.25 1.80 4.88
CA PRO A 45 -11.30 1.64 3.78
C PRO A 45 -10.52 2.94 3.46
N LEU A 46 -11.19 4.08 3.59
CA LEU A 46 -10.56 5.39 3.41
C LEU A 46 -9.54 5.67 4.53
N GLY A 47 -9.91 5.41 5.79
CA GLY A 47 -8.98 5.54 6.91
C GLY A 47 -7.76 4.60 6.78
N ALA A 48 -7.99 3.34 6.41
CA ALA A 48 -6.94 2.35 6.24
C ALA A 48 -5.97 2.73 5.12
N THR A 49 -6.47 3.20 3.97
CA THR A 49 -5.62 3.68 2.86
C THR A 49 -4.83 4.94 3.21
N THR A 50 -5.41 5.87 3.99
CA THR A 50 -4.66 7.03 4.51
C THR A 50 -3.50 6.58 5.40
N VAL A 51 -3.75 5.71 6.37
CA VAL A 51 -2.70 5.23 7.27
C VAL A 51 -1.65 4.42 6.52
N ALA A 52 -2.05 3.62 5.52
CA ALA A 52 -1.15 2.88 4.66
C ALA A 52 -0.17 3.80 3.89
N ILE A 53 -0.63 4.95 3.37
CA ILE A 53 0.25 5.95 2.74
C ILE A 53 1.26 6.51 3.75
N LEU A 54 0.81 6.86 4.95
CA LEU A 54 1.70 7.40 5.99
C LEU A 54 2.78 6.38 6.38
N LEU A 55 2.37 5.13 6.57
CA LEU A 55 3.31 4.04 6.86
C LEU A 55 4.28 3.80 5.71
N GLN A 56 3.84 3.87 4.45
CA GLN A 56 4.72 3.75 3.30
C GLN A 56 5.81 4.82 3.29
N VAL A 57 5.47 6.09 3.54
CA VAL A 57 6.45 7.19 3.58
C VAL A 57 7.51 6.92 4.66
N LEU A 58 7.07 6.49 5.85
CA LEU A 58 7.98 6.14 6.94
C LEU A 58 8.86 4.93 6.60
N THR A 59 8.30 3.92 5.93
CA THR A 59 9.04 2.74 5.46
C THR A 59 10.07 3.12 4.40
N ASP A 60 9.73 3.98 3.43
CA ASP A 60 10.66 4.43 2.38
C ASP A 60 11.81 5.26 2.96
N GLU A 61 11.54 6.20 3.87
CA GLU A 61 12.57 6.98 4.56
C GLU A 61 13.52 6.07 5.34
N SER A 62 12.94 5.12 6.06
CA SER A 62 13.65 4.11 6.81
C SER A 62 14.52 3.22 5.91
N GLY A 63 13.99 2.80 4.77
CA GLY A 63 14.68 1.94 3.80
C GLY A 63 15.86 2.65 3.14
N ARG A 64 15.70 3.93 2.75
CA ARG A 64 16.81 4.72 2.18
C ARG A 64 17.99 4.87 3.13
N SER A 65 17.72 5.15 4.41
CA SER A 65 18.77 5.24 5.44
C SER A 65 19.55 3.93 5.58
N LEU A 66 18.86 2.77 5.49
CA LEU A 66 19.50 1.46 5.52
C LEU A 66 20.31 1.18 4.24
N GLN A 67 19.77 1.52 3.07
CA GLN A 67 20.45 1.39 1.79
C GLN A 67 21.76 2.20 1.76
N ASP A 68 21.74 3.44 2.24
CA ASP A 68 22.92 4.30 2.32
C ASP A 68 24.01 3.69 3.23
N ALA A 69 23.62 2.94 4.26
CA ALA A 69 24.54 2.26 5.17
C ALA A 69 25.11 0.94 4.60
N LEU A 70 24.34 0.23 3.77
CA LEU A 70 24.72 -1.06 3.19
C LEU A 70 25.50 -0.93 1.88
N GLY A 71 25.41 0.22 1.19
CA GLY A 71 26.10 0.48 -0.06
C GLY A 71 25.35 0.00 -1.30
N THR A 72 26.06 -0.07 -2.43
CA THR A 72 25.48 -0.25 -3.77
C THR A 72 25.34 -1.74 -4.13
N ASP A 73 24.27 -2.38 -3.68
CA ASP A 73 23.90 -3.75 -4.04
C ASP A 73 22.70 -3.76 -5.02
N PRO A 74 22.81 -4.38 -6.22
CA PRO A 74 21.74 -4.42 -7.20
C PRO A 74 20.42 -5.03 -6.70
N ALA A 75 20.47 -6.02 -5.80
CA ALA A 75 19.28 -6.64 -5.22
C ALA A 75 18.57 -5.69 -4.25
N ILE A 76 19.34 -4.96 -3.42
CA ILE A 76 18.81 -3.93 -2.52
C ILE A 76 18.20 -2.78 -3.32
N GLU A 77 18.89 -2.29 -4.36
CA GLU A 77 18.37 -1.25 -5.26
C GLU A 77 17.08 -1.68 -5.94
N ARG A 78 17.01 -2.94 -6.40
CA ARG A 78 15.81 -3.48 -7.04
C ARG A 78 14.63 -3.53 -6.08
N HIS A 79 14.86 -3.94 -4.83
CA HIS A 79 13.84 -3.93 -3.79
C HIS A 79 13.36 -2.49 -3.49
N ALA A 80 14.30 -1.56 -3.32
CA ALA A 80 14.00 -0.15 -3.04
C ALA A 80 13.18 0.50 -4.16
N GLU A 81 13.51 0.24 -5.42
CA GLU A 81 12.77 0.73 -6.58
C GLU A 81 11.33 0.18 -6.61
N LEU A 82 11.16 -1.12 -6.34
CA LEU A 82 9.83 -1.71 -6.26
C LEU A 82 9.01 -1.15 -5.09
N ALA A 83 9.66 -0.90 -3.95
CA ALA A 83 9.03 -0.29 -2.79
C ALA A 83 8.59 1.15 -3.12
N HIS A 84 9.44 1.93 -3.80
CA HIS A 84 9.07 3.27 -4.23
C HIS A 84 7.87 3.28 -5.19
N GLN A 85 7.84 2.36 -6.16
CA GLN A 85 6.72 2.18 -7.08
C GLN A 85 5.40 1.78 -6.38
N LEU A 86 5.47 1.13 -5.21
CA LEU A 86 4.27 0.83 -4.38
C LEU A 86 3.55 2.11 -3.95
N GLY A 87 4.27 3.21 -3.73
CA GLY A 87 3.70 4.51 -3.41
C GLY A 87 2.70 5.00 -4.48
N ASN A 88 3.00 4.79 -5.76
CA ASN A 88 2.09 5.15 -6.86
C ASN A 88 0.79 4.34 -6.81
N TRP A 89 0.89 3.04 -6.54
CA TRP A 89 -0.29 2.17 -6.38
C TRP A 89 -1.13 2.56 -5.16
N LEU A 90 -0.49 2.87 -4.05
CA LEU A 90 -1.17 3.36 -2.84
C LEU A 90 -1.90 4.69 -3.09
N PHE A 91 -1.31 5.60 -3.86
CA PHE A 91 -1.97 6.84 -4.26
C PHE A 91 -3.25 6.56 -5.06
N PHE A 92 -3.18 5.71 -6.09
CA PHE A 92 -4.38 5.35 -6.87
C PHE A 92 -5.42 4.60 -6.03
N LEU A 93 -4.98 3.75 -5.10
CA LEU A 93 -5.87 3.03 -4.19
C LEU A 93 -6.61 3.99 -3.25
N PHE A 94 -5.91 4.95 -2.66
CA PHE A 94 -6.50 5.99 -1.82
C PHE A 94 -7.49 6.85 -2.62
N LEU A 95 -7.09 7.29 -3.82
CA LEU A 95 -7.96 8.10 -4.67
C LEU A 95 -9.24 7.34 -5.04
N ALA A 96 -9.11 6.07 -5.45
CA ALA A 96 -10.25 5.23 -5.77
C ALA A 96 -11.16 5.04 -4.53
N SER A 97 -10.58 4.77 -3.36
CA SER A 97 -11.30 4.65 -2.09
C SER A 97 -12.06 5.92 -1.70
N ALA A 98 -11.43 7.09 -1.87
CA ALA A 98 -12.03 8.39 -1.61
C ALA A 98 -13.22 8.66 -2.54
N VAL A 99 -13.04 8.46 -3.85
CA VAL A 99 -14.09 8.66 -4.85
C VAL A 99 -15.24 7.66 -4.65
N ALA A 100 -14.95 6.38 -4.38
CA ALA A 100 -15.97 5.38 -4.10
C ALA A 100 -16.78 5.73 -2.85
N THR A 101 -16.12 6.18 -1.78
CA THR A 101 -16.78 6.63 -0.54
C THR A 101 -17.66 7.86 -0.80
N TRP A 102 -17.18 8.81 -1.61
CA TRP A 102 -17.94 9.98 -2.01
C TRP A 102 -19.17 9.63 -2.86
N LEU A 103 -19.01 8.76 -3.86
CA LEU A 103 -20.12 8.27 -4.71
C LEU A 103 -21.18 7.56 -3.88
N TRP A 104 -20.77 6.69 -2.97
CA TRP A 104 -21.70 5.96 -2.10
C TRP A 104 -22.55 6.91 -1.24
N ARG A 105 -21.97 8.02 -0.75
CA ARG A 105 -22.72 9.07 -0.05
C ARG A 105 -23.68 9.82 -0.95
N ARG A 106 -23.25 10.13 -2.19
CA ARG A 106 -24.08 10.80 -3.20
C ARG A 106 -25.29 9.96 -3.59
N GLN A 107 -25.11 8.66 -3.78
CA GLN A 107 -26.19 7.73 -4.17
C GLN A 107 -27.36 7.68 -3.17
N ARG A 108 -27.12 8.02 -1.90
CA ARG A 108 -28.19 8.12 -0.88
C ARG A 108 -29.08 9.34 -1.02
N SER A 109 -28.61 10.39 -1.70
CA SER A 109 -29.31 11.67 -1.82
C SER A 109 -29.70 12.01 -3.26
N ARG A 110 -29.03 11.42 -4.26
CA ARG A 110 -29.24 11.70 -5.68
C ARG A 110 -28.97 10.45 -6.53
N ALA A 111 -29.64 10.37 -7.67
CA ALA A 111 -29.30 9.40 -8.70
C ALA A 111 -27.89 9.67 -9.25
N VAL A 112 -27.10 8.61 -9.42
CA VAL A 112 -25.74 8.66 -9.98
C VAL A 112 -25.71 7.83 -11.27
N PRO A 113 -25.07 8.29 -12.35
CA PRO A 113 -24.95 7.53 -13.59
C PRO A 113 -24.28 6.16 -13.36
N ARG A 114 -24.88 5.09 -13.89
CA ARG A 114 -24.34 3.73 -13.78
C ARG A 114 -22.92 3.61 -14.35
N ALA A 115 -22.66 4.31 -15.46
CA ALA A 115 -21.34 4.33 -16.10
C ALA A 115 -20.26 4.89 -15.15
N LEU A 116 -20.55 5.98 -14.43
CA LEU A 116 -19.60 6.55 -13.46
C LEU A 116 -19.32 5.58 -12.31
N THR A 117 -20.35 4.95 -11.76
CA THR A 117 -20.19 3.92 -10.71
C THR A 117 -19.36 2.74 -11.20
N ALA A 118 -19.61 2.26 -12.43
CA ALA A 118 -18.85 1.17 -13.03
C ALA A 118 -17.38 1.54 -13.28
N CYS A 119 -17.10 2.75 -13.78
CA CYS A 119 -15.73 3.23 -13.97
C CYS A 119 -14.97 3.32 -12.64
N VAL A 120 -15.58 3.87 -11.59
CA VAL A 120 -14.93 3.96 -10.27
C VAL A 120 -14.72 2.58 -9.67
N ALA A 121 -15.67 1.66 -9.84
CA ALA A 121 -15.50 0.28 -9.40
C ALA A 121 -14.33 -0.41 -10.13
N LEU A 122 -14.23 -0.25 -11.44
CA LEU A 122 -13.12 -0.79 -12.22
C LEU A 122 -11.77 -0.21 -11.76
N LEU A 123 -11.67 1.10 -11.57
CA LEU A 123 -10.45 1.75 -11.08
C LEU A 123 -10.05 1.26 -9.68
N ALA A 124 -11.03 1.10 -8.77
CA ALA A 124 -10.77 0.57 -7.44
C ALA A 124 -10.27 -0.88 -7.49
N VAL A 125 -10.85 -1.73 -8.34
CA VAL A 125 -10.38 -3.11 -8.55
C VAL A 125 -8.95 -3.13 -9.08
N VAL A 126 -8.65 -2.34 -10.12
CA VAL A 126 -7.30 -2.26 -10.71
C VAL A 126 -6.29 -1.77 -9.68
N ALA A 127 -6.62 -0.72 -8.91
CA ALA A 127 -5.73 -0.21 -7.87
C ALA A 127 -5.51 -1.23 -6.74
N SER A 128 -6.56 -1.93 -6.28
CA SER A 128 -6.45 -2.98 -5.27
C SER A 128 -5.56 -4.14 -5.73
N VAL A 129 -5.79 -4.65 -6.95
CA VAL A 129 -5.01 -5.76 -7.51
C VAL A 129 -3.55 -5.34 -7.74
N GLY A 130 -3.33 -4.14 -8.30
CA GLY A 130 -1.99 -3.61 -8.53
C GLY A 130 -1.20 -3.41 -7.22
N THR A 131 -1.84 -2.87 -6.18
CA THR A 131 -1.22 -2.77 -4.84
C THR A 131 -0.83 -4.15 -4.30
N LEU A 132 -1.73 -5.13 -4.35
CA LEU A 132 -1.44 -6.49 -3.84
C LEU A 132 -0.31 -7.15 -4.62
N GLN A 133 -0.32 -7.04 -5.95
CA GLN A 133 0.74 -7.56 -6.81
C GLN A 133 2.08 -6.89 -6.48
N GLN A 134 2.08 -5.57 -6.30
CA GLN A 134 3.30 -4.83 -6.01
C GLN A 134 3.85 -5.20 -4.63
N VAL A 135 3.01 -5.39 -3.61
CA VAL A 135 3.45 -5.90 -2.30
C VAL A 135 4.13 -7.26 -2.44
N VAL A 136 3.59 -8.18 -3.24
CA VAL A 136 4.21 -9.49 -3.48
C VAL A 136 5.58 -9.34 -4.17
N ARG A 137 5.70 -8.44 -5.16
CA ARG A 137 6.98 -8.16 -5.84
C ARG A 137 8.02 -7.56 -4.90
N VAL A 138 7.61 -6.61 -4.06
CA VAL A 138 8.45 -6.01 -3.02
C VAL A 138 8.92 -7.06 -2.02
N GLY A 139 8.01 -7.93 -1.55
CA GLY A 139 8.35 -9.01 -0.63
C GLY A 139 9.30 -10.04 -1.24
N HIS A 140 9.06 -10.44 -2.49
CA HIS A 140 9.93 -11.39 -3.19
C HIS A 140 11.34 -10.82 -3.39
N SER A 141 11.46 -9.61 -3.93
CA SER A 141 12.77 -8.94 -4.10
C SER A 141 13.47 -8.69 -2.77
N GLY A 142 12.73 -8.39 -1.70
CA GLY A 142 13.30 -8.25 -0.35
C GLY A 142 13.84 -9.58 0.19
N ALA A 143 13.18 -10.69 -0.10
CA ALA A 143 13.71 -12.02 0.23
C ALA A 143 14.97 -12.33 -0.57
N GLN A 144 15.02 -12.01 -1.86
CA GLN A 144 16.24 -12.20 -2.66
C GLN A 144 17.42 -11.42 -2.09
N ALA A 145 17.22 -10.12 -1.80
CA ALA A 145 18.26 -9.27 -1.22
C ALA A 145 18.75 -9.74 0.17
N ALA A 146 17.91 -10.44 0.94
CA ALA A 146 18.26 -10.92 2.27
C ALA A 146 18.93 -12.31 2.28
N TRP A 147 18.67 -13.15 1.27
CA TRP A 147 18.98 -14.58 1.31
C TRP A 147 19.84 -15.09 0.13
N GLU A 148 19.97 -14.35 -0.97
CA GLU A 148 20.88 -14.76 -2.06
C GLU A 148 22.33 -14.42 -1.67
N GLU A 149 23.21 -15.43 -1.68
CA GLU A 149 24.64 -15.24 -1.43
C GLU A 149 25.25 -14.41 -2.57
N PRO A 150 26.16 -13.45 -2.28
CA PRO A 150 26.93 -12.79 -3.32
C PRO A 150 27.64 -13.85 -4.15
N ALA A 151 27.48 -13.83 -5.47
CA ALA A 151 28.19 -14.75 -6.35
C ALA A 151 29.69 -14.66 -6.04
N GLU A 152 30.27 -15.75 -5.53
CA GLU A 152 31.72 -15.84 -5.34
C GLU A 152 32.41 -15.56 -6.69
N HIS A 153 33.16 -14.46 -6.74
CA HIS A 153 34.06 -14.11 -7.83
C HIS A 153 35.50 -14.07 -7.30
#